data_AF-A0A2G0QAY9-F1
#
_entry.id   AF-A0A2G0QAY9-F1
#
_cell.length_a   1.000
_cell.length_b   1.000
_cell.length_c   1.000
_cell.angle_alpha   90.00
_cell.angle_beta   90.00
_cell.angle_gamma   90.00
#
_symmetry.space_group_name_H-M   'P 1'
#
loop_
_entity.id
_entity.type
_entity.pdbx_description
1 polymer ?
#
loop_
_entity_poly.entity_id
_entity_poly.type
_entity_poly.pdbx_seq_one_letter_code
_entity_poly.pdbx_strand_id
1 'polypeptide(L)' 'MFLSGSRFTQLQHGVSSLGKLKKKSQFGGIGLLIDGVLFAISSDGELYLRGSSHA' A
#
# COMPACT_ATOMS: atom_id res chain seq x y z
N MET A 1 -13.39 -1.98 -4.80
CA MET A 1 -12.66 -3.27 -4.92
C MET A 1 -11.23 -3.10 -4.41
N PHE A 2 -10.57 -4.13 -3.88
CA PHE A 2 -9.18 -4.03 -3.42
C PHE A 2 -8.22 -4.61 -4.47
N LEU A 3 -6.91 -4.32 -4.34
CA LEU A 3 -5.86 -4.97 -5.15
C LEU A 3 -6.05 -6.48 -5.19
N SER A 4 -5.89 -7.06 -6.38
CA SER A 4 -5.93 -8.51 -6.55
C SER A 4 -4.82 -9.19 -5.76
N GLY A 5 -5.03 -10.46 -5.40
CA GLY A 5 -4.05 -11.24 -4.63
C GLY A 5 -2.67 -11.29 -5.30
N SER A 6 -2.62 -11.47 -6.64
CA SER A 6 -1.36 -11.51 -7.39
C SER A 6 -0.61 -10.17 -7.37
N ARG A 7 -1.33 -9.05 -7.52
CA ARG A 7 -0.74 -7.70 -7.45
C ARG A 7 -0.24 -7.39 -6.04
N PHE A 8 -0.97 -7.84 -5.02
CA PHE A 8 -0.53 -7.71 -3.64
C PHE A 8 0.75 -8.51 -3.35
N THR A 9 0.85 -9.76 -3.82
CA THR A 9 2.09 -10.56 -3.68
C THR A 9 3.27 -9.92 -4.39
N GLN A 10 3.06 -9.40 -5.61
CA GLN A 10 4.09 -8.65 -6.34
C GLN A 10 4.57 -7.42 -5.56
N LEU A 11 3.64 -6.64 -5.00
CA LEU A 11 3.96 -5.49 -4.16
C LEU A 11 4.76 -5.91 -2.93
N GLN A 12 4.29 -6.94 -2.20
CA GLN A 12 4.96 -7.44 -0.99
C GLN A 12 6.40 -7.86 -1.27
N HIS A 13 6.66 -8.50 -2.42
CA HIS A 13 8.02 -8.85 -2.84
C HIS A 13 8.84 -7.58 -3.16
N GLY A 14 8.27 -6.65 -3.92
CA GLY A 14 8.96 -5.42 -4.35
C GLY A 14 9.34 -4.48 -3.21
N VAL A 15 8.57 -4.46 -2.11
CA VAL A 15 8.86 -3.62 -0.94
C VAL A 15 9.49 -4.40 0.23
N SER A 16 9.85 -5.66 0.03
CA SER A 16 10.34 -6.54 1.10
C SER A 16 11.62 -6.03 1.78
N SER A 17 12.48 -5.32 1.04
CA SER A 17 13.71 -4.71 1.57
C SER A 17 13.47 -3.47 2.42
N LEU A 18 12.28 -2.87 2.36
CA LEU A 18 11.96 -1.62 3.04
C LEU A 18 11.42 -1.84 4.46
N GLY A 19 11.00 -3.06 4.79
CA GLY A 19 10.47 -3.42 6.12
C GLY A 19 9.22 -4.29 6.06
N LYS A 20 8.52 -4.41 7.20
CA LYS A 20 7.33 -5.29 7.31
C LYS A 20 6.08 -4.60 6.77
N LEU A 21 5.55 -5.14 5.68
CA LEU A 21 4.28 -4.71 5.10
C LEU A 21 3.09 -5.09 6.02
N LYS A 22 2.22 -4.12 6.30
CA LYS A 22 0.95 -4.29 7.02
C LYS A 22 -0.21 -3.65 6.24
N LYS A 23 -1.40 -4.24 6.37
CA LYS A 23 -2.66 -3.69 5.85
C LYS A 23 -3.44 -3.06 7.00
N LYS A 24 -4.09 -1.92 6.75
CA LYS A 24 -5.01 -1.28 7.71
C LYS A 24 -6.19 -0.65 6.97
N SER A 25 -7.41 -0.77 7.49
CA SER A 25 -8.55 -0.02 6.96
C SER A 25 -8.32 1.48 7.19
N GLN A 26 -8.25 2.26 6.11
CA GLN A 26 -8.00 3.71 6.15
C GLN A 26 -8.64 4.41 4.96
N PHE A 27 -9.23 5.59 5.19
CA PHE A 27 -9.77 6.46 4.14
C PHE A 27 -10.80 5.78 3.20
N GLY A 28 -11.58 4.83 3.72
CA GLY A 28 -12.53 4.05 2.92
C GLY A 28 -11.92 2.92 2.07
N GLY A 29 -10.59 2.76 2.11
CA GLY A 29 -9.85 1.69 1.43
C GLY A 29 -8.91 0.93 2.37
N ILE A 30 -7.87 0.31 1.78
CA ILE A 30 -6.82 -0.39 2.52
C ILE A 30 -5.52 0.40 2.43
N GLY A 31 -5.12 1.00 3.55
CA GLY A 31 -3.79 1.55 3.75
C GLY A 31 -2.73 0.45 3.78
N LEU A 32 -1.62 0.70 3.10
CA LEU A 32 -0.45 -0.16 3.01
C LEU A 32 0.69 0.55 3.74
N LEU A 33 1.19 -0.10 4.78
CA LEU A 33 2.17 0.48 5.69
C LEU A 33 3.42 -0.39 5.72
N ILE A 34 4.59 0.25 5.72
CA ILE A 34 5.87 -0.40 5.98
C ILE A 34 6.34 0.09 7.33
N ASP A 35 6.53 -0.82 8.28
CA ASP A 35 6.94 -0.52 9.66
C ASP A 35 6.11 0.60 10.33
N GLY A 36 4.81 0.65 10.00
CA GLY A 36 3.86 1.62 10.55
C GLY A 36 3.78 2.94 9.78
N VAL A 37 4.61 3.16 8.77
CA VAL A 37 4.56 4.34 7.89
C VAL A 37 3.67 4.04 6.69
N LEU A 38 2.58 4.82 6.53
CA LEU A 38 1.70 4.75 5.38
C LEU A 38 2.42 5.27 4.12
N PHE A 39 2.50 4.44 3.09
CA PHE A 39 3.12 4.78 1.81
C PHE A 39 2.17 4.65 0.61
N ALA A 40 1.10 3.86 0.73
CA ALA A 40 0.12 3.70 -0.34
C ALA A 40 -1.28 3.34 0.20
N ILE A 41 -2.30 3.55 -0.62
CA ILE A 41 -3.67 3.13 -0.38
C ILE A 41 -4.15 2.30 -1.57
N SER A 42 -4.86 1.21 -1.30
CA SER A 42 -5.62 0.49 -2.31
C SER A 42 -7.10 0.78 -2.17
N SER A 43 -7.69 1.28 -3.26
CA SER A 43 -9.13 1.51 -3.39
C SER A 43 -9.53 1.30 -4.85
N ASP A 44 -10.76 0.85 -5.07
CA ASP A 44 -11.36 0.73 -6.41
C ASP A 44 -10.53 -0.05 -7.43
N GLY A 45 -9.80 -1.08 -6.96
CA GLY A 45 -8.94 -1.93 -7.78
C GLY A 45 -7.56 -1.33 -8.06
N GLU A 46 -7.33 -0.07 -7.68
CA GLU A 46 -6.12 0.68 -7.96
C GLU A 46 -5.19 0.78 -6.75
N LEU A 47 -3.95 1.21 -7.01
CA LEU A 47 -2.92 1.52 -6.01
C LEU A 47 -2.53 2.99 -6.13
N TYR A 48 -2.78 3.75 -5.06
CA TYR A 48 -2.42 5.16 -4.95
C TYR A 48 -1.20 5.29 -4.07
N LEU A 49 -0.13 5.89 -4.58
CA LEU A 49 1.07 6.18 -3.80
C LEU A 49 0.92 7.51 -3.05
N ARG A 50 1.51 7.58 -1.86
CA ARG A 50 1.52 8.81 -1.06
C ARG A 50 2.40 9.86 -1.74
N GLY A 51 1.78 10.92 -2.24
CA GLY A 51 2.50 12.12 -2.69
C GLY A 51 3.11 12.88 -1.51
N SER A 52 4.25 13.51 -1.74
CA SER A 52 4.85 14.46 -0.81
C SER A 52 4.64 15.89 -1.32
N SER A 53 4.41 16.84 -0.41
CA SER A 53 4.12 18.24 -0.75
C SER A 53 5.34 19.03 -1.26
N HIS A 54 6.52 18.41 -1.31
CA HIS A 54 7.72 19.00 -1.86
C HIS A 54 7.94 18.36 -3.24
N ALA A 55 7.51 19.07 -4.28
CA ALA A 55 7.81 18.78 -5.68
C ALA A 55 8.89 19.74 -6.18
#